data_AF-A0A6L6B8B1-F1
#
_entry.id   AF-A0A6L6B8B1-F1
#
_cell.length_a   1.000
_cell.length_b   1.000
_cell.length_c   1.000
_cell.angle_alpha   90.00
_cell.angle_beta   90.00
_cell.angle_gamma   90.00
#
_symmetry.space_group_name_H-M   'P 1'
#
loop_
_entity.id
_entity.type
_entity.pdbx_description
1 polymer ?
#
loop_
_entity_poly.entity_id
_entity_poly.type
_entity_poly.pdbx_seq_one_letter_code
_entity_poly.pdbx_strand_id
1 'polypeptide(L)'
;MSDNSKRGIVFAVILLVILYALGLRIDHPKSGLKNALGTAESSVAVYWHKSEISVGDKVIITTKTPGGSPQIALVNNVNADSIDVQITGGFERVANKDVHGTLVLVFPFIGTLLSTIGL
;
A
#
# COMPACT_ATOMS: atom_id res chain seq x y z
N MET A 1 -12.12 0.25 31.23
CA MET A 1 -12.64 0.49 29.87
C MET A 1 -14.16 0.43 29.91
N SER A 2 -14.86 1.47 29.44
CA SER A 2 -16.33 1.53 29.50
C SER A 2 -16.96 0.60 28.45
N ASP A 3 -18.22 0.22 28.64
CA ASP A 3 -18.91 -0.70 27.72
C ASP A 3 -19.11 -0.09 26.32
N ASN A 4 -19.19 1.23 26.21
CA ASN A 4 -19.20 1.93 24.92
C ASN A 4 -17.87 1.78 24.17
N SER A 5 -16.73 1.85 24.88
CA SER A 5 -15.41 1.61 24.28
C SER A 5 -15.25 0.17 23.79
N LYS A 6 -15.77 -0.81 24.53
CA LYS A 6 -15.75 -2.23 24.11
C LYS A 6 -16.57 -2.44 22.83
N ARG A 7 -17.79 -1.87 22.76
CA ARG A 7 -18.64 -1.93 21.56
C ARG A 7 -17.99 -1.25 20.36
N GLY A 8 -17.35 -0.09 20.58
CA GLY A 8 -16.61 0.62 19.54
C GLY A 8 -15.46 -0.21 18.97
N ILE A 9 -14.66 -0.86 19.82
CA ILE A 9 -13.57 -1.74 19.39
C ILE A 9 -14.11 -2.94 18.60
N VAL A 10 -15.17 -3.59 19.09
CA VAL A 10 -15.79 -4.73 18.38
C VAL A 10 -16.26 -4.31 17.00
N PHE A 11 -16.94 -3.16 16.89
CA PHE A 11 -17.37 -2.63 15.61
C PHE A 11 -16.20 -2.36 14.67
N ALA A 12 -15.13 -1.72 15.16
CA ALA A 12 -13.93 -1.44 14.37
C ALA A 12 -13.27 -2.73 13.86
N VAL A 13 -13.16 -3.76 14.70
CA VAL A 13 -12.61 -5.06 14.30
C VAL A 13 -13.47 -5.72 13.23
N ILE A 14 -14.80 -5.75 13.40
CA ILE A 14 -15.71 -6.31 12.39
C ILE A 14 -15.58 -5.56 11.06
N LEU A 15 -15.52 -4.22 11.10
CA LEU A 15 -15.34 -3.41 9.92
C LEU A 15 -14.02 -3.74 9.21
N LEU A 16 -12.91 -3.87 9.95
CA LEU A 16 -11.62 -4.24 9.38
C LEU A 16 -11.64 -5.63 8.75
N VAL A 17 -12.34 -6.60 9.35
CA VAL A 17 -12.50 -7.95 8.77
C VAL A 17 -13.29 -7.88 7.46
N ILE A 18 -14.37 -7.11 7.41
CA ILE A 18 -15.16 -6.91 6.19
C ILE A 18 -14.30 -6.24 5.10
N LEU A 19 -13.59 -5.16 5.44
CA LEU A 19 -12.71 -4.46 4.49
C LEU A 19 -11.61 -5.39 3.97
N TYR A 20 -11.01 -6.21 4.83
CA TYR A 20 -10.03 -7.20 4.43
C TYR A 20 -10.64 -8.26 3.49
N ALA A 21 -11.85 -8.75 3.78
CA ALA A 21 -12.55 -9.67 2.90
C ALA A 21 -12.84 -9.06 1.51
N LEU A 22 -13.14 -7.75 1.47
CA LEU A 22 -13.33 -6.98 0.23
C LEU A 22 -12.01 -6.67 -0.52
N GLY A 23 -10.86 -7.06 0.01
CA GLY A 23 -9.57 -6.92 -0.65
C GLY A 23 -8.70 -5.78 -0.15
N LEU A 24 -9.08 -5.09 0.93
CA LEU A 24 -8.19 -4.11 1.56
C LEU A 24 -6.96 -4.83 2.13
N ARG A 25 -5.78 -4.33 1.80
CA ARG A 25 -4.51 -4.86 2.27
C ARG A 25 -3.63 -3.73 2.78
N ILE A 26 -2.70 -4.11 3.63
CA ILE A 26 -1.76 -3.22 4.29
C ILE A 26 -0.36 -3.79 4.07
N ASP A 27 0.60 -2.96 3.68
CA ASP A 27 1.99 -3.34 3.51
C ASP A 27 2.93 -2.21 3.92
N HIS A 28 4.22 -2.50 4.07
CA HIS A 28 5.25 -1.55 4.47
C HIS A 28 6.27 -1.40 3.33
N PRO A 29 6.04 -0.46 2.39
CA PRO A 29 6.93 -0.27 1.26
C PRO A 29 8.34 0.09 1.74
N LYS A 30 9.36 -0.58 1.22
CA LYS A 30 10.75 -0.26 1.55
C LYS A 30 11.42 0.64 0.52
N SER A 31 10.69 1.03 -0.52
CA SER A 31 11.15 1.98 -1.53
C SER A 31 9.96 2.41 -2.42
N GLY A 32 10.22 3.21 -3.45
CA GLY A 32 9.22 3.68 -4.42
C GLY A 32 9.08 5.20 -4.45
N LEU A 33 8.08 5.70 -5.20
CA LEU A 33 7.82 7.15 -5.31
C LEU A 33 7.68 7.78 -3.92
N LYS A 34 8.35 8.92 -3.73
CA LYS A 34 8.08 9.78 -2.57
C LYS A 34 6.60 10.17 -2.60
N ASN A 35 5.91 9.95 -1.48
CA ASN A 35 4.55 10.42 -1.34
C ASN A 35 4.56 11.85 -0.82
N ALA A 36 3.43 12.55 -0.98
CA ALA A 36 3.25 13.91 -0.47
C ALA A 36 3.49 14.03 1.05
N LEU A 37 3.53 12.90 1.76
CA LEU A 37 3.64 12.82 3.21
C LEU A 37 4.99 12.29 3.73
N GLY A 38 5.98 11.98 2.85
CA GLY A 38 7.30 11.52 3.29
C GLY A 38 7.91 10.40 2.43
N THR A 39 8.96 9.76 2.95
CA THR A 39 9.63 8.62 2.30
C THR A 39 8.83 7.33 2.52
N ALA A 40 8.74 6.51 1.48
CA ALA A 40 7.97 5.26 1.50
C ALA A 40 8.47 4.28 2.59
N GLU A 41 9.77 4.29 2.88
CA GLU A 41 10.48 3.40 3.81
C GLU A 41 9.98 3.38 5.27
N SER A 42 9.34 4.45 5.73
CA SER A 42 8.83 4.56 7.11
C SER A 42 7.29 4.61 7.17
N SER A 43 6.65 4.20 6.07
CA SER A 43 5.23 4.39 5.86
C SER A 43 4.49 3.07 5.71
N VAL A 44 3.24 3.06 6.13
CA VAL A 44 2.32 1.95 5.88
C VAL A 44 1.41 2.32 4.72
N ALA A 45 1.41 1.49 3.68
CA ALA A 45 0.55 1.64 2.52
C ALA A 45 -0.71 0.80 2.68
N VAL A 46 -1.85 1.39 2.36
CA VAL A 46 -3.14 0.70 2.28
C VAL A 46 -3.57 0.68 0.82
N TYR A 47 -3.93 -0.49 0.30
CA TYR A 47 -4.28 -0.67 -1.09
C TYR A 47 -5.45 -1.67 -1.28
N TRP A 48 -6.14 -1.57 -2.40
CA TRP A 48 -7.15 -2.53 -2.83
C TRP A 48 -6.54 -3.61 -3.70
N HIS A 49 -6.47 -4.84 -3.20
CA HIS A 49 -6.06 -5.99 -3.98
C HIS A 49 -7.09 -6.30 -5.07
N LYS A 50 -6.63 -6.56 -6.30
CA LYS A 50 -7.48 -6.82 -7.49
C LYS A 50 -8.34 -5.65 -7.95
N SER A 51 -7.90 -4.42 -7.71
CA SER A 51 -8.47 -3.26 -8.37
C SER A 51 -8.11 -3.29 -9.86
N GLU A 52 -9.03 -2.81 -10.70
CA GLU A 52 -8.72 -2.51 -12.11
C GLU A 52 -7.68 -1.39 -12.13
N ILE A 53 -6.57 -1.63 -12.83
CA ILE A 53 -5.42 -0.72 -12.85
C ILE A 53 -5.53 0.15 -14.09
N SER A 54 -5.45 1.47 -13.88
CA SER A 54 -5.48 2.47 -14.94
C SER A 54 -4.20 3.28 -15.00
N VAL A 55 -3.93 3.90 -16.15
CA VAL A 55 -2.84 4.88 -16.27
C VAL A 55 -3.08 6.04 -15.32
N GLY A 56 -2.04 6.45 -14.59
CA GLY A 56 -2.10 7.46 -13.54
C GLY A 56 -2.36 6.93 -12.14
N ASP A 57 -2.73 5.64 -12.00
CA ASP A 57 -2.89 5.03 -10.69
C ASP A 57 -1.55 4.89 -9.97
N LYS A 58 -1.57 5.07 -8.66
CA LYS A 58 -0.47 4.63 -7.79
C LYS A 58 -0.75 3.20 -7.37
N VAL A 59 0.25 2.33 -7.48
CA VAL A 59 0.12 0.90 -7.20
C VAL A 59 1.23 0.42 -6.28
N ILE A 60 0.96 -0.68 -5.58
CA ILE A 60 1.98 -1.45 -4.86
C ILE A 60 2.48 -2.58 -5.76
N ILE A 61 3.79 -2.67 -5.93
CA ILE A 61 4.46 -3.69 -6.77
C ILE A 61 5.58 -4.39 -6.01
N THR A 62 5.99 -5.55 -6.51
CA THR A 62 7.28 -6.17 -6.19
C THR A 62 8.14 -6.21 -7.46
N THR A 63 9.38 -5.71 -7.39
CA THR A 63 10.31 -5.74 -8.53
C THR A 63 10.97 -7.11 -8.66
N LYS A 64 11.60 -7.39 -9.82
CA LYS A 64 12.08 -8.72 -10.24
C LYS A 64 13.15 -9.40 -9.38
N THR A 65 13.63 -8.76 -8.31
CA THR A 65 14.57 -9.40 -7.38
C THR A 65 13.80 -10.41 -6.51
N PRO A 66 14.21 -11.70 -6.42
CA PRO A 66 13.59 -12.64 -5.49
C PRO A 66 13.66 -12.11 -4.06
N GLY A 67 12.51 -12.02 -3.36
CA GLY A 67 12.41 -11.34 -2.06
C GLY A 67 12.35 -9.80 -2.13
N GLY A 68 12.07 -9.26 -3.32
CA GLY A 68 11.91 -7.83 -3.56
C GLY A 68 10.90 -7.22 -2.60
N SER A 69 11.30 -6.14 -1.94
CA SER A 69 10.43 -5.48 -0.98
C SER A 69 9.35 -4.68 -1.72
N PRO A 70 8.14 -4.56 -1.17
CA PRO A 70 7.05 -3.80 -1.78
C PRO A 70 7.48 -2.36 -2.08
N GLN A 71 7.05 -1.84 -3.23
CA GLN A 71 7.34 -0.48 -3.67
C GLN A 71 6.10 0.23 -4.19
N ILE A 72 6.05 1.55 -4.00
CA ILE A 72 5.03 2.41 -4.60
C ILE A 72 5.50 2.84 -5.99
N ALA A 73 4.66 2.59 -6.99
CA ALA A 73 4.92 2.95 -8.37
C ALA A 73 3.74 3.72 -8.98
N LEU A 74 4.00 4.55 -9.98
CA LEU A 74 2.98 5.26 -10.75
C LEU A 74 2.79 4.54 -12.09
N VAL A 75 1.56 4.23 -12.47
CA VAL A 75 1.27 3.55 -13.73
C VAL A 75 1.37 4.54 -14.88
N ASN A 76 2.23 4.24 -15.84
CA ASN A 76 2.41 5.02 -17.06
C ASN A 76 1.72 4.37 -18.26
N ASN A 77 1.63 3.04 -18.28
CA ASN A 77 0.98 2.28 -19.34
C ASN A 77 0.45 0.95 -18.82
N VAL A 78 -0.65 0.47 -19.40
CA VAL A 78 -1.28 -0.82 -19.08
C VAL A 78 -1.30 -1.68 -20.33
N ASN A 79 -0.70 -2.87 -20.25
CA ASN A 79 -0.69 -3.87 -21.30
C ASN A 79 -1.44 -5.14 -20.84
N ALA A 80 -1.62 -6.10 -21.74
CA ALA A 80 -2.39 -7.31 -21.45
C ALA A 80 -1.83 -8.17 -20.29
N ASP A 81 -0.50 -8.24 -20.16
CA ASP A 81 0.19 -9.12 -19.19
C ASP A 81 1.06 -8.36 -18.17
N SER A 82 1.20 -7.05 -18.36
CA SER A 82 2.14 -6.22 -17.62
C SER A 82 1.73 -4.75 -17.60
N ILE A 83 2.31 -4.01 -16.66
CA ILE A 83 2.21 -2.55 -16.58
C ILE A 83 3.59 -1.93 -16.68
N ASP A 84 3.67 -0.76 -17.31
CA ASP A 84 4.85 0.10 -17.24
C ASP A 84 4.63 1.11 -16.14
N VAL A 85 5.59 1.19 -15.24
CA VAL A 85 5.49 2.05 -14.08
C VAL A 85 6.71 2.92 -13.94
N GLN A 86 6.50 4.12 -13.40
CA GLN A 86 7.56 4.94 -12.88
C GLN A 86 7.79 4.61 -11.41
N ILE A 87 9.06 4.51 -11.04
CA ILE A 87 9.57 4.42 -9.66
C ILE A 87 10.64 5.52 -9.47
N THR A 88 11.11 5.72 -8.24
CA THR A 88 12.12 6.76 -7.95
C THR A 88 13.41 6.61 -8.78
N GLY A 89 13.77 5.38 -9.16
CA GLY A 89 14.98 5.09 -9.95
C GLY A 89 14.79 5.09 -11.48
N GLY A 90 13.57 5.34 -11.99
CA GLY A 90 13.30 5.31 -13.44
C GLY A 90 12.01 4.57 -13.79
N PHE A 91 11.98 3.94 -14.96
CA PHE A 91 10.83 3.18 -15.46
C PHE A 91 11.11 1.68 -15.39
N GLU A 92 10.12 0.90 -15.00
CA GLU A 92 10.18 -0.55 -14.97
C GLU A 92 8.92 -1.15 -15.57
N ARG A 93 9.08 -2.30 -16.24
CA ARG A 93 7.96 -3.14 -16.67
C ARG A 93 7.74 -4.26 -15.66
N VAL A 94 6.54 -4.30 -15.08
CA VAL A 94 6.14 -5.22 -14.02
C VAL A 94 5.05 -6.14 -14.54
N ALA A 95 5.20 -7.45 -14.35
CA ALA A 95 4.16 -8.40 -14.73
C ALA A 95 2.94 -8.24 -13.81
N ASN A 96 1.72 -8.45 -14.32
CA ASN A 96 0.49 -8.26 -13.53
C ASN A 96 0.47 -9.08 -12.24
N LYS A 97 1.13 -10.26 -12.22
CA LYS A 97 1.28 -11.11 -11.02
C LYS A 97 2.09 -10.47 -9.88
N ASP A 98 2.96 -9.51 -10.22
CA ASP A 98 3.83 -8.82 -9.28
C ASP A 98 3.25 -7.45 -8.87
N VAL A 99 2.04 -7.15 -9.34
CA VAL A 99 1.25 -5.99 -8.91
C VAL A 99 0.27 -6.42 -7.83
N HIS A 100 0.37 -5.79 -6.66
CA HIS A 100 -0.43 -6.14 -5.50
C HIS A 100 -1.81 -5.48 -5.54
N GLY A 101 -1.86 -4.23 -6.01
CA GLY A 101 -3.10 -3.47 -6.21
C GLY A 101 -2.92 -1.95 -6.15
N THR A 102 -4.02 -1.22 -6.32
CA THR A 102 -4.07 0.24 -6.34
C THR A 102 -4.01 0.82 -4.93
N LEU A 103 -3.06 1.71 -4.72
CA LEU A 103 -2.80 2.43 -3.49
C LEU A 103 -3.97 3.38 -3.19
N VAL A 104 -4.54 3.23 -2.00
CA VAL A 104 -5.60 4.10 -1.49
C VAL A 104 -4.99 5.23 -0.67
N LEU A 105 -4.08 4.87 0.23
CA LEU A 105 -3.57 5.81 1.22
C LEU A 105 -2.20 5.36 1.73
N VAL A 106 -1.42 6.34 2.19
CA VAL A 106 -0.12 6.11 2.84
C VAL A 106 -0.13 6.81 4.19
N PHE A 107 0.06 6.04 5.25
CA PHE A 107 0.28 6.56 6.59
C PHE A 107 1.78 6.73 6.82
N PRO A 108 2.29 7.97 6.90
CA PRO A 108 3.70 8.20 7.11
C PRO A 108 4.08 8.01 8.59
N PHE A 109 5.34 7.69 8.87
CA PHE A 109 5.97 7.79 10.20
C PHE A 109 5.26 7.07 11.36
N ILE A 110 4.67 5.88 11.14
CA ILE A 110 3.98 5.15 12.24
C ILE A 110 4.94 4.88 13.41
N GLY A 111 6.18 4.46 13.14
CA GLY A 111 7.17 4.23 14.21
C GLY A 111 7.46 5.48 15.03
N THR A 112 7.57 6.64 14.37
CA THR A 112 7.80 7.93 15.04
C THR A 112 6.57 8.35 15.85
N LEU A 113 5.37 8.18 15.29
CA LEU A 113 4.10 8.48 15.97
C LEU A 113 3.93 7.62 17.23
N LEU A 114 4.18 6.31 17.15
CA LEU A 114 4.09 5.40 18.29
C LEU A 114 5.15 5.74 19.36
N SER A 115 6.38 6.04 18.94
CA SER A 115 7.44 6.49 19.86
C SER A 115 7.07 7.77 20.60
N THR A 116 6.40 8.74 19.97
CA THR A 116 5.98 9.98 20.67
C THR A 116 4.95 9.76 21.78
N ILE A 117 4.17 8.68 21.71
CA ILE A 117 3.19 8.31 22.75
C ILE A 117 3.68 7.17 23.67
N GLY A 118 4.96 6.82 23.59
CA GLY A 118 5.61 5.82 24.45
C GLY A 118 5.18 4.37 24.19
N LEU A 119 4.72 4.07 22.97
CA LEU A 119 4.44 2.71 22.49
C LEU A 119 5.60 2.13 21.69
#